data_AF-A0A1F6WQ11-F1
#
_entry.id   AF-A0A1F6WQ11-F1
#
_cell.length_a   1.000
_cell.length_b   1.000
_cell.length_c   1.000
_cell.angle_alpha   90.00
_cell.angle_beta   90.00
_cell.angle_gamma   90.00
#
_symmetry.space_group_name_H-M   'P 1'
#
loop_
_entity.id
_entity.type
_entity.pdbx_description
1 polymer ?
#
loop_
_entity_poly.entity_id
_entity_poly.type
_entity_poly.pdbx_seq_one_letter_code
_entity_poly.pdbx_strand_id
1 'polypeptide(L)' 'MKKEVKNLNTFSVKIEKEKKGYSAVVLGINDVCASEGKTYEDVLKNIEEALELYVEHLKVSKPKPIKSNIILMPIYA' A
#
# COMPACT_ATOMS: atom_id res chain seq x y z
N MET A 1 -12.50 -6.17 33.59
CA MET A 1 -11.67 -6.52 32.40
C MET A 1 -11.98 -5.55 31.28
N LYS A 2 -11.02 -4.69 30.89
CA LYS A 2 -11.16 -3.86 29.69
C LYS A 2 -10.83 -4.75 28.48
N LYS A 3 -11.76 -4.90 27.54
CA LYS A 3 -11.48 -5.59 26.25
C LYS A 3 -10.47 -4.73 25.49
N GLU A 4 -9.30 -5.28 25.19
CA GLU A 4 -8.38 -4.66 24.24
C GLU A 4 -9.05 -4.69 22.86
N VAL A 5 -9.46 -3.53 22.37
CA VAL A 5 -9.92 -3.38 20.99
C VAL A 5 -8.67 -3.48 20.12
N LYS A 6 -8.47 -4.63 19.47
CA LYS A 6 -7.44 -4.77 18.44
C LYS A 6 -7.81 -3.80 17.31
N ASN A 7 -7.08 -2.70 17.18
CA ASN A 7 -7.22 -1.81 16.02
C ASN A 7 -6.82 -2.63 14.79
N LEU A 8 -7.82 -3.09 14.04
CA LEU A 8 -7.63 -3.70 12.74
C LEU A 8 -7.45 -2.56 11.74
N ASN A 9 -6.23 -2.39 11.24
CA ASN A 9 -6.00 -1.50 10.11
C ASN A 9 -6.41 -2.23 8.84
N THR A 10 -7.48 -1.76 8.21
CA THR A 10 -7.89 -2.23 6.89
C THR A 10 -7.38 -1.25 5.85
N PHE A 11 -6.67 -1.77 4.84
CA PHE A 11 -6.21 -1.00 3.69
C PHE A 11 -7.03 -1.38 2.47
N SER A 12 -7.45 -0.39 1.69
CA SER A 12 -8.05 -0.62 0.38
C SER A 12 -6.95 -0.71 -0.66
N VAL A 13 -6.95 -1.77 -1.46
CA VAL A 13 -5.98 -1.97 -2.54
C VAL A 13 -6.73 -2.03 -3.86
N LYS A 14 -6.32 -1.21 -4.82
CA LYS A 14 -6.78 -1.28 -6.21
C LYS A 14 -5.82 -2.19 -6.96
N ILE A 15 -6.34 -3.24 -7.59
CA ILE A 15 -5.56 -4.15 -8.44
C ILE A 15 -6.09 -4.04 -9.86
N GLU A 16 -5.19 -3.86 -10.82
CA GLU A 16 -5.53 -3.73 -12.24
C GLU A 16 -4.79 -4.78 -13.07
N LYS A 17 -5.48 -5.33 -14.08
CA LYS A 17 -4.88 -6.22 -15.06
C LYS A 17 -4.16 -5.39 -16.11
N GLU A 18 -2.87 -5.62 -16.26
CA GLU A 18 -2.03 -4.95 -17.25
C GLU A 18 -1.81 -5.82 -18.50
N LYS A 19 -1.27 -5.21 -19.57
CA LYS A 19 -0.88 -5.90 -20.81
C LYS A 19 0.02 -7.12 -20.56
N LYS A 20 0.91 -7.04 -19.56
CA LYS A 20 1.83 -8.12 -19.18
C LYS A 20 1.93 -8.32 -17.66
N GLY A 21 0.79 -8.51 -17.00
CA GLY A 21 0.76 -8.86 -15.58
C GLY A 21 -0.35 -8.13 -14.86
N TYR A 22 -0.07 -7.70 -13.63
CA TYR A 22 -0.97 -6.95 -12.78
C TYR A 22 -0.20 -5.87 -12.03
N SER A 23 -0.90 -4.77 -11.73
CA SER A 23 -0.43 -3.71 -10.87
C SER A 23 -1.34 -3.62 -9.64
N ALA A 24 -0.79 -3.23 -8.50
CA ALA A 24 -1.54 -2.97 -7.28
C ALA A 24 -1.10 -1.66 -6.63
N VAL A 25 -2.05 -0.89 -6.11
CA VAL A 25 -1.79 0.36 -5.37
C VAL A 25 -2.69 0.45 -4.15
N VAL A 26 -2.11 0.81 -3.01
CA VAL A 26 -2.84 1.08 -1.76
C VAL A 26 -3.47 2.46 -1.83
N LEU A 27 -4.75 2.55 -1.46
CA LEU A 27 -5.51 3.78 -1.43
C LEU A 27 -5.63 4.32 0.00
N GLY A 28 -5.76 5.65 0.13
CA GLY A 28 -6.06 6.30 1.40
C GLY A 28 -4.88 6.45 2.37
N ILE A 29 -3.65 6.32 1.88
CA ILE A 29 -2.42 6.58 2.63
C ILE A 29 -1.73 7.85 2.11
N ASN A 30 -0.91 8.48 2.95
CA ASN A 30 -0.20 9.72 2.60
C ASN A 30 1.02 9.49 1.70
N ASP A 31 1.61 8.30 1.77
CA ASP A 31 2.75 7.87 0.96
C ASP A 31 2.30 6.93 -0.16
N VAL A 32 3.19 6.62 -1.11
CA VAL A 32 2.91 5.64 -2.16
C VAL A 32 3.30 4.24 -1.69
N CYS A 33 2.36 3.31 -1.76
CA CYS A 33 2.61 1.87 -1.62
C CYS A 33 1.96 1.16 -2.81
N ALA A 34 2.79 0.56 -3.67
CA ALA A 34 2.38 -0.07 -4.91
C ALA A 34 3.29 -1.27 -5.23
N SER A 35 2.79 -2.20 -6.03
CA SER A 35 3.55 -3.36 -6.51
C SER A 35 3.10 -3.78 -7.92
N GLU A 36 3.94 -4.56 -8.60
CA GLU A 36 3.62 -5.21 -9.87
C GLU A 36 3.89 -6.72 -9.74
N GLY A 37 3.18 -7.53 -10.52
CA GLY A 37 3.33 -8.98 -10.54
C GLY A 37 2.94 -9.59 -11.89
N LYS A 38 3.45 -10.78 -12.20
CA LYS A 38 3.12 -11.47 -13.45
C LYS A 38 1.74 -12.12 -13.38
N THR A 39 1.39 -12.64 -12.21
CA THR A 39 0.09 -13.21 -11.89
C THR A 39 -0.65 -12.37 -10.86
N TYR A 40 -1.92 -12.68 -10.64
CA TYR A 40 -2.73 -12.00 -9.62
C TYR A 40 -2.21 -12.33 -8.23
N GLU A 41 -1.80 -13.57 -8.01
CA GLU A 41 -1.24 -14.07 -6.76
C GLU A 41 0.11 -13.39 -6.46
N ASP A 42 0.96 -13.21 -7.47
CA ASP A 42 2.24 -12.53 -7.33
C ASP A 42 2.05 -11.07 -6.89
N VAL A 43 1.17 -10.33 -7.56
CA VAL A 43 0.96 -8.91 -7.22
C VAL A 43 0.34 -8.76 -5.84
N LEU A 44 -0.55 -9.69 -5.45
CA LEU A 44 -1.18 -9.71 -4.13
C LEU A 44 -0.15 -9.94 -3.02
N LYS A 45 0.73 -10.93 -3.21
CA LYS A 45 1.81 -11.21 -2.27
C LYS A 45 2.76 -10.01 -2.16
N ASN A 46 3.14 -9.42 -3.30
CA ASN A 46 4.06 -8.30 -3.33
C ASN A 46 3.49 -7.04 -2.64
N ILE A 47 2.19 -6.76 -2.80
CA ILE A 47 1.56 -5.60 -2.15
C ILE A 47 1.35 -5.83 -0.65
N GLU A 48 1.13 -7.07 -0.21
CA GLU A 48 1.08 -7.44 1.20
C GLU A 48 2.43 -7.21 1.88
N GLU A 49 3.53 -7.71 1.30
CA GLU A 49 4.90 -7.47 1.81
C GLU A 49 5.23 -5.96 1.86
N ALA A 50 4.82 -5.18 0.85
CA ALA A 50 5.02 -3.73 0.85
C ALA A 50 4.22 -3.01 1.95
N LEU A 51 2.99 -3.48 2.24
CA LEU A 51 2.16 -2.97 3.34
C LEU A 51 2.77 -3.28 4.71
N GLU A 52 3.37 -4.45 4.90
CA GLU A 52 4.07 -4.80 6.13
C GLU A 52 5.22 -3.83 6.40
N LEU A 53 6.07 -3.59 5.39
CA LEU A 53 7.17 -2.63 5.47
C LEU A 53 6.68 -1.20 5.75
N TYR A 54 5.58 -0.78 5.13
CA TYR A 54 4.97 0.52 5.40
C TYR A 54 4.49 0.65 6.85
N VAL A 55 3.81 -0.36 7.39
CA VAL A 55 3.34 -0.36 8.78
C VAL A 55 4.52 -0.37 9.76
N GLU A 56 5.59 -1.11 9.46
CA GLU A 56 6.82 -1.05 10.24
C GLU A 56 7.46 0.34 10.20
N HIS A 57 7.51 0.98 9.03
CA HIS A 57 8.01 2.35 8.89
C HIS A 57 7.23 3.34 9.76
N LEU A 58 5.88 3.24 9.77
CA LEU A 58 5.03 4.08 10.60
C LEU A 58 5.30 3.94 12.10
N LYS A 59 5.62 2.73 12.58
CA LYS A 59 5.95 2.47 14.01
C LYS A 59 7.26 3.12 14.43
N VAL A 60 8.24 3.22 13.52
CA VAL A 60 9.58 3.75 13.80
C VAL A 60 9.67 5.25 13.55
N SER A 61 8.86 5.77 12.63
CA SER A 61 8.85 7.19 12.27
C SER A 61 8.08 8.04 13.29
N LYS A 62 8.69 9.11 13.82
CA LYS A 62 7.94 10.22 14.44
C LYS A 62 7.16 10.94 13.32
N PRO A 63 5.95 11.50 13.59
CA PRO A 63 5.20 12.23 12.58
C PRO A 63 6.08 13.33 11.98
N LYS A 64 6.46 13.16 10.71
CA LYS A 64 7.20 14.18 9.98
C LYS A 64 6.21 15.28 9.57
N PRO A 65 6.60 16.56 9.63
CA PRO A 65 5.79 17.63 9.08
C PRO A 65 5.51 17.33 7.61
N ILE A 66 4.23 17.38 7.23
CA ILE A 66 3.75 17.08 5.89
C ILE A 66 4.36 18.09 4.92
N LYS A 67 5.34 17.65 4.12
CA LYS A 67 5.71 18.33 2.87
C LYS A 67 4.98 17.59 1.77
N SER A 68 3.93 18.22 1.23
CA SER A 68 3.14 17.64 0.14
C SER A 68 3.99 17.59 -1.14
N ASN A 69 4.59 16.44 -1.42
CA ASN A 69 5.12 16.13 -2.74
C ASN A 69 3.96 15.55 -3.56
N ILE A 70 3.55 16.25 -4.62
CA ILE A 70 2.58 15.71 -5.58
C ILE A 70 3.31 14.65 -6.41
N ILE A 71 2.97 13.38 -6.22
CA ILE A 71 3.47 12.27 -7.04
C ILE A 71 2.38 11.95 -8.08
N LEU A 72 2.67 12.26 -9.35
CA LEU A 72 1.83 11.87 -10.48
C LEU A 72 2.31 10.51 -10.97
N MET A 73 1.55 9.46 -10.71
CA MET A 73 1.73 8.16 -11.38
C MET A 73 0.85 8.14 -12.62
N PRO A 74 1.42 8.17 -13.84
CA PRO A 74 0.64 7.93 -15.04
C PRO A 74 0.15 6.47 -15.04
N ILE A 75 -1.17 6.30 -15.03
CA ILE A 75 -1.80 5.01 -15.28
C ILE A 75 -1.89 4.87 -16.80
N TYR A 76 -1.07 4.00 -17.39
CA TYR A 76 -1.11 3.74 -18.83
C TYR A 76 -2.06 2.57 -19.10
N ALA A 77 -3.20 2.86 -19.72
CA ALA A 77 -4.12 1.85 -20.26
C ALA A 77 -3.58 1.15 -21.53
#